data_AF-A0AAD7GQL7-F1
#
_entry.id   AF-A0AAD7GQL7-F1
#
_cell.length_a   1.000
_cell.length_b   1.000
_cell.length_c   1.000
_cell.angle_alpha   90.00
_cell.angle_beta   90.00
_cell.angle_gamma   90.00
#
_symmetry.space_group_name_H-M   'P 1'
#
loop_
_entity.id
_entity.type
_entity.pdbx_description
1 polymer ?
#
loop_
_entity_poly.entity_id
_entity_poly.type
_entity_poly.pdbx_seq_one_letter_code
_entity_poly.pdbx_strand_id
1 'polypeptide(L)'
;MIRAYLADVSSEALSLSFTWCRDRVHPQNPELQFDKRTFFSGRFIYTDATGAIYAGDTDEVDRVHLNPPKNKKRKAPGPANRKVVHRGPLEILLKEWLTSAHAPDPLRAVRPSSFILDPKGIKKVSTVHPDRMRSLPQLLFALDETEEWGGEWGDKILAFDRKTNQE
;
A
#
# COMPACT_ATOMS: atom_id res chain seq x y z
N MET A 1 7.10 14.96 28.32
CA MET A 1 6.84 15.21 26.89
C MET A 1 7.76 14.31 26.04
N ILE A 2 7.66 12.98 26.17
CA ILE A 2 8.62 11.99 25.60
C ILE A 2 7.92 10.93 24.72
N ARG A 3 6.58 10.89 24.72
CA ARG A 3 5.81 9.81 24.06
C ARG A 3 5.72 9.91 22.53
N ALA A 4 6.07 11.04 21.92
CA ALA A 4 5.92 11.23 20.47
C ALA A 4 7.05 10.56 19.65
N TYR A 5 8.25 10.42 20.21
CA TYR A 5 9.42 9.89 19.48
C TYR A 5 9.31 8.38 19.19
N LEU A 6 8.69 7.61 20.08
CA LEU A 6 8.55 6.15 19.91
C LEU A 6 7.46 5.74 18.89
N ALA A 7 6.60 6.68 18.48
CA ALA A 7 5.53 6.44 17.51
C ALA A 7 5.87 6.99 16.11
N ASP A 8 7.04 7.61 15.96
CA ASP A 8 7.48 8.19 14.71
C ASP A 8 8.07 7.10 13.79
N VAL A 9 7.37 6.83 12.69
CA VAL A 9 7.76 5.89 11.62
C VAL A 9 8.24 6.62 10.36
N SER A 10 8.49 7.93 10.46
CA SER A 10 9.10 8.69 9.37
C SER A 10 10.46 8.09 8.99
N SER A 11 10.86 8.26 7.73
CA SER A 11 12.19 7.81 7.27
C SER A 11 13.33 8.46 8.06
N GLU A 12 13.10 9.67 8.58
CA GLU A 12 14.04 10.41 9.41
C GLU A 12 14.17 9.83 10.83
N ALA A 13 13.06 9.43 11.47
CA ALA A 13 13.07 8.78 12.79
C ALA A 13 13.71 7.38 12.78
N LEU A 14 13.66 6.69 11.64
CA LEU A 14 14.36 5.42 11.42
C LEU A 14 15.85 5.61 11.10
N SER A 15 16.29 6.86 10.84
CA SER A 15 17.68 7.19 10.57
C SER A 15 18.34 7.83 11.78
N LEU A 16 19.17 7.08 12.49
CA LEU A 16 20.03 7.64 13.52
C LEU A 16 21.26 8.27 12.86
N SER A 17 21.23 9.59 12.66
CA SER A 17 22.41 10.34 12.22
C SER A 17 23.12 10.94 13.44
N PHE A 18 24.33 10.48 13.70
CA PHE A 18 25.25 11.16 14.62
C PHE A 18 26.40 11.71 13.78
N THR A 19 26.72 13.00 13.96
CA THR A 19 27.99 13.57 13.50
C THR A 19 29.09 12.97 14.35
N TRP A 20 29.59 11.81 13.91
CA TRP A 20 30.72 11.15 14.52
C TRP A 20 31.97 12.02 14.32
N CYS A 21 32.42 12.66 15.40
CA CYS A 21 33.72 13.30 15.40
C CYS A 21 34.78 12.21 15.56
N ARG A 22 35.37 11.75 14.44
CA ARG A 22 36.45 10.74 14.43
C ARG A 22 37.69 11.17 15.25
N ASP A 23 37.83 12.47 15.52
CA ASP A 23 39.11 13.07 15.92
C ASP A 23 39.17 13.62 17.35
N ARG A 24 38.15 13.39 18.21
CA ARG A 24 38.34 13.59 19.66
C ARG A 24 38.74 12.29 20.33
N VAL A 25 39.92 11.80 19.99
CA VAL A 25 40.72 11.13 21.01
C VAL A 25 40.89 12.17 22.11
N HIS A 26 40.35 11.93 23.30
CA HIS A 26 40.65 12.75 24.46
C HIS A 26 41.93 12.17 25.06
N PRO A 27 43.14 12.62 24.67
CA PRO A 27 44.40 12.02 25.13
C PRO A 27 44.55 12.08 26.66
N GLN A 28 43.76 12.92 27.32
CA GLN A 28 43.77 13.13 28.76
C GLN A 28 42.75 12.27 29.52
N ASN A 29 41.81 11.60 28.84
CA ASN A 29 40.81 10.73 29.48
C ASN A 29 40.35 9.60 28.52
N PRO A 30 41.07 8.46 28.48
CA PRO A 30 40.67 7.32 27.66
C PRO A 30 39.37 6.65 28.12
N GLU A 31 38.94 6.85 29.37
CA GLU A 31 37.67 6.31 29.89
C GLU A 31 36.42 7.02 29.35
N LEU A 32 36.57 8.22 28.77
CA LEU A 32 35.49 8.95 28.11
C LEU A 32 35.35 8.57 26.62
N GLN A 33 36.14 7.60 26.15
CA GLN A 33 36.03 7.11 24.79
C GLN A 33 34.75 6.28 24.67
N PHE A 34 33.78 6.81 23.94
CA PHE A 34 32.53 6.13 23.70
C PHE A 34 32.75 4.93 22.79
N ASP A 35 32.90 3.75 23.38
CA ASP A 35 32.86 2.48 22.67
C ASP A 35 31.40 2.04 22.50
N LYS A 36 30.94 2.03 21.24
CA LYS A 36 29.58 1.60 20.89
C LYS A 36 29.30 0.17 21.36
N ARG A 37 30.32 -0.68 21.44
CA ARG A 37 30.20 -2.08 21.91
C ARG A 37 29.85 -2.17 23.39
N THR A 38 30.19 -1.15 24.19
CA THR A 38 29.83 -1.10 25.62
C THR A 38 28.34 -0.88 25.84
N PHE A 39 27.67 -0.16 24.92
CA PHE A 39 26.27 0.23 25.09
C PHE A 39 25.31 -0.57 24.21
N PHE A 40 25.79 -1.18 23.13
CA PHE A 40 24.96 -1.92 22.19
C PHE A 40 25.51 -3.32 21.98
N SER A 41 24.73 -4.32 22.38
CA SER A 41 25.01 -5.72 22.09
C SER A 41 24.56 -6.06 20.66
N GLY A 42 25.49 -6.05 19.70
CA GLY A 42 25.20 -6.47 18.32
C GLY A 42 26.19 -5.94 17.29
N ARG A 43 26.06 -6.42 16.04
CA ARG A 43 26.78 -5.86 14.89
C ARG A 43 25.96 -4.74 14.29
N PHE A 44 26.55 -3.55 14.16
CA PHE A 44 25.91 -2.42 13.50
C PHE A 44 25.83 -2.65 12.00
N ILE A 45 24.75 -2.20 11.39
CA ILE A 45 24.59 -2.20 9.93
C ILE A 45 24.78 -0.77 9.46
N TYR A 46 25.67 -0.56 8.49
CA TYR A 46 25.92 0.76 7.91
C TYR A 46 26.11 0.68 6.40
N THR A 47 25.94 1.82 5.73
CA THR A 47 26.16 1.97 4.30
C THR A 47 27.41 2.82 4.07
N ASP A 48 28.33 2.33 3.26
CA ASP A 48 29.56 3.06 2.93
C ASP A 48 29.31 4.10 1.81
N ALA A 49 30.29 4.97 1.53
CA ALA A 49 30.24 5.99 0.48
C ALA A 49 29.99 5.41 -0.92
N THR A 50 30.30 4.12 -1.13
CA THR A 50 30.04 3.37 -2.38
C THR A 50 28.61 2.84 -2.49
N GLY A 51 27.79 2.98 -1.44
CA GLY A 51 26.43 2.46 -1.38
C GLY A 51 26.34 0.98 -0.99
N ALA A 52 27.47 0.33 -0.70
CA ALA A 52 27.51 -1.04 -0.18
C ALA A 52 27.11 -1.09 1.31
N ILE A 53 26.40 -2.15 1.71
CA ILE A 53 25.91 -2.34 3.08
C ILE A 53 26.81 -3.35 3.79
N TYR A 54 27.24 -3.03 5.01
CA TYR A 54 28.08 -3.90 5.83
C TYR A 54 27.46 -4.11 7.21
N ALA A 55 27.75 -5.27 7.82
CA ALA A 55 27.50 -5.54 9.24
C ALA A 55 28.84 -5.67 9.98
N GLY A 56 29.03 -4.86 11.02
CA GLY A 56 30.28 -4.75 11.79
C GLY A 56 30.66 -3.29 12.05
N ASP A 57 31.82 -3.07 12.66
CA ASP A 57 32.39 -1.71 12.79
C ASP A 57 33.13 -1.28 11.52
N THR A 58 33.29 0.04 11.32
CA THR A 58 33.98 0.58 10.13
C THR A 58 35.46 0.21 10.07
N ASP A 59 36.06 -0.01 11.24
CA ASP A 59 37.50 -0.25 11.40
C ASP A 59 37.82 -1.74 11.65
N GLU A 60 36.81 -2.61 11.64
CA GLU A 60 36.93 -4.06 11.81
C GLU A 60 37.28 -4.77 10.50
N VAL A 61 38.23 -5.71 10.58
CA VAL A 61 38.63 -6.56 9.45
C VAL A 61 37.55 -7.62 9.16
N ASP A 62 36.74 -8.01 10.14
CA ASP A 62 35.69 -9.03 10.02
C ASP A 62 34.32 -8.49 9.58
N ARG A 63 34.27 -7.25 9.06
CA ARG A 63 33.03 -6.68 8.51
C ARG A 63 32.44 -7.58 7.41
N VAL A 64 31.15 -7.88 7.53
CA VAL A 64 30.44 -8.76 6.59
C VAL A 64 29.69 -7.91 5.59
N HIS A 65 30.03 -8.04 4.30
CA HIS A 65 29.26 -7.39 3.23
C HIS A 65 27.87 -8.02 3.15
N LEU A 66 26.83 -7.20 3.35
CA LEU A 66 25.44 -7.59 3.23
C LEU A 66 24.93 -7.24 1.83
N ASN A 67 24.44 -8.25 1.12
CA ASN A 67 23.66 -7.98 -0.07
C ASN A 67 22.32 -7.37 0.37
N PRO A 68 21.93 -6.18 -0.14
CA PRO A 68 20.64 -5.61 0.19
C PRO A 68 19.57 -6.64 -0.18
N PRO A 69 18.67 -6.99 0.76
CA PRO A 69 17.60 -7.91 0.43
C PRO A 69 16.80 -7.28 -0.70
N LYS A 70 16.66 -7.99 -1.84
CA LYS A 70 15.78 -7.61 -2.95
C LYS A 70 14.32 -7.72 -2.49
N ASN A 71 13.93 -6.89 -1.55
CA ASN A 71 12.63 -6.90 -0.94
C ASN A 71 11.64 -6.27 -1.94
N LYS A 72 11.10 -7.11 -2.84
CA LYS A 72 9.73 -6.89 -3.31
C LYS A 72 8.89 -6.83 -2.04
N LYS A 73 8.46 -5.62 -1.63
CA LYS A 73 7.47 -5.43 -0.57
C LYS A 73 6.31 -6.38 -0.88
N ARG A 74 6.22 -7.51 -0.17
CA ARG A 74 5.08 -8.42 -0.30
C ARG A 74 3.94 -7.72 0.41
N LYS A 75 3.06 -7.07 -0.37
CA LYS A 75 1.79 -6.58 0.17
C LYS A 75 1.11 -7.77 0.86
N ALA A 76 0.61 -7.58 2.07
CA ALA A 76 -0.18 -8.58 2.77
C ALA A 76 -1.23 -9.15 1.81
N PRO A 77 -1.49 -10.47 1.81
CA PRO A 77 -2.48 -11.05 0.93
C PRO A 77 -3.85 -10.48 1.31
N GLY A 78 -4.31 -9.48 0.56
CA GLY A 78 -5.67 -8.96 0.70
C GLY A 78 -6.70 -10.06 0.37
N PRO A 79 -7.98 -9.88 0.71
CA PRO A 79 -9.01 -10.91 0.51
C PRO A 79 -9.02 -11.39 -0.94
N ALA A 80 -9.01 -12.71 -1.17
CA ALA A 80 -8.91 -13.26 -2.51
C ALA A 80 -10.05 -12.72 -3.41
N ASN A 81 -9.80 -12.59 -4.71
CA ASN A 81 -10.85 -12.24 -5.68
C ASN A 81 -12.05 -13.19 -5.55
N ARG A 82 -13.23 -12.73 -5.98
CA ARG A 82 -14.45 -13.54 -5.98
C ARG A 82 -14.21 -14.88 -6.69
N LYS A 83 -14.79 -15.97 -6.22
CA LYS A 83 -14.64 -17.30 -6.86
C LYS A 83 -15.19 -17.24 -8.28
N VAL A 84 -14.53 -17.93 -9.22
CA VAL A 84 -14.88 -17.91 -10.66
C VAL A 84 -16.34 -18.26 -10.91
N VAL A 85 -16.90 -19.20 -10.14
CA VAL A 85 -18.29 -19.66 -10.23
C VAL A 85 -19.30 -18.52 -10.06
N HIS A 86 -19.00 -17.51 -9.22
CA HIS A 86 -19.91 -16.39 -8.97
C HIS A 86 -19.72 -15.23 -9.94
N ARG A 87 -18.63 -15.20 -10.74
CA ARG A 87 -18.33 -14.06 -11.61
C ARG A 87 -19.27 -14.00 -12.80
N GLY A 88 -19.45 -15.12 -13.51
CA GLY A 88 -20.31 -15.19 -14.70
C GLY A 88 -21.76 -14.77 -14.44
N PRO A 89 -22.44 -15.34 -13.42
CA PRO A 89 -23.79 -14.91 -13.05
C PRO A 89 -23.86 -13.42 -12.70
N LEU A 90 -22.89 -12.89 -11.95
CA LEU A 90 -22.88 -11.47 -11.61
C LEU A 90 -22.69 -10.57 -12.83
N GLU A 91 -21.86 -10.96 -13.79
CA GLU A 91 -21.70 -10.21 -15.04
C GLU A 91 -23.01 -10.11 -15.83
N ILE A 92 -23.82 -11.17 -15.82
CA ILE A 92 -25.14 -11.17 -16.46
C ILE A 92 -26.08 -10.22 -15.72
N LEU A 93 -26.19 -10.35 -14.40
CA LEU A 93 -27.04 -9.51 -13.57
C LEU A 93 -26.63 -8.02 -13.66
N LEU A 94 -25.33 -7.72 -13.72
CA LEU A 94 -24.82 -6.36 -13.91
C LEU A 94 -25.21 -5.78 -15.27
N LYS A 95 -25.21 -6.58 -16.34
CA LYS A 95 -25.64 -6.12 -17.68
C LYS A 95 -27.15 -5.85 -17.72
N GLU A 96 -27.94 -6.69 -17.09
CA GLU A 96 -29.39 -6.50 -16.96
C GLU A 96 -29.72 -5.25 -16.14
N TRP A 97 -29.03 -5.08 -15.01
CA TRP A 97 -29.11 -3.87 -14.19
C TRP A 97 -28.70 -2.63 -14.98
N LEU A 98 -27.58 -2.68 -15.73
CA LEU A 98 -27.10 -1.57 -16.54
C LEU A 98 -28.15 -1.12 -17.56
N THR A 99 -28.78 -2.09 -18.23
CA THR A 99 -29.84 -1.82 -19.21
C THR A 99 -31.04 -1.15 -18.52
N SER A 100 -31.40 -1.63 -17.33
CA SER A 100 -32.50 -1.09 -16.53
C SER A 100 -32.19 0.30 -15.97
N ALA A 101 -30.94 0.58 -15.61
CA ALA A 101 -30.48 1.86 -15.09
C ALA A 101 -30.32 2.93 -16.18
N HIS A 102 -29.92 2.52 -17.39
CA HIS A 102 -29.78 3.40 -18.55
C HIS A 102 -31.12 3.75 -19.21
N ALA A 103 -32.09 2.83 -19.21
CA ALA A 103 -33.39 3.04 -19.85
C ALA A 103 -34.13 4.34 -19.43
N PRO A 104 -34.18 4.72 -18.13
CA PRO A 104 -34.80 5.97 -17.68
C PRO A 104 -33.85 7.19 -17.68
N ASP A 105 -32.59 7.07 -18.12
CA ASP A 105 -31.65 8.19 -18.12
C ASP A 105 -32.12 9.29 -19.10
N PRO A 106 -32.36 10.54 -18.63
CA PRO A 106 -32.79 11.64 -19.49
C PRO A 106 -31.79 11.96 -20.61
N LEU A 107 -30.51 11.63 -20.41
CA LEU A 107 -29.43 11.86 -21.37
C LEU A 107 -29.05 10.59 -22.15
N ARG A 108 -29.87 9.53 -22.13
CA ARG A 108 -29.60 8.25 -22.82
C ARG A 108 -29.31 8.36 -24.32
N ALA A 109 -29.78 9.44 -24.95
CA ALA A 109 -29.55 9.71 -26.37
C ALA A 109 -28.09 10.12 -26.66
N VAL A 110 -27.38 10.67 -25.67
CA VAL A 110 -26.01 11.19 -25.79
C VAL A 110 -25.04 10.37 -24.94
N ARG A 111 -25.48 9.86 -23.79
CA ARG A 111 -24.71 8.99 -22.90
C ARG A 111 -25.02 7.53 -23.24
N PRO A 112 -24.08 6.77 -23.84
CA PRO A 112 -24.28 5.34 -24.04
C PRO A 112 -24.28 4.60 -22.70
N SER A 113 -24.79 3.37 -22.64
CA SER A 113 -24.79 2.56 -21.41
C SER A 113 -23.37 2.32 -20.87
N SER A 114 -22.35 2.30 -21.73
CA SER A 114 -20.94 2.20 -21.33
C SER A 114 -20.45 3.42 -20.55
N PHE A 115 -21.16 4.54 -20.57
CA PHE A 115 -20.88 5.71 -19.72
C PHE A 115 -21.19 5.42 -18.25
N ILE A 116 -22.21 4.59 -17.99
CA ILE A 116 -22.55 4.17 -16.62
C ILE A 116 -21.60 3.08 -16.16
N LEU A 117 -21.36 2.05 -16.97
CA LEU A 117 -20.37 1.03 -16.65
C LEU A 117 -19.92 0.32 -17.92
N ASP A 118 -18.62 0.39 -18.21
CA ASP A 118 -18.06 -0.24 -19.41
C ASP A 118 -17.86 -1.76 -19.21
N PRO A 119 -17.64 -2.53 -20.29
CA PRO A 119 -17.42 -3.98 -20.18
C PRO A 119 -16.24 -4.37 -19.28
N LYS A 120 -15.20 -3.53 -19.21
CA LYS A 120 -14.05 -3.78 -18.32
C LYS A 120 -14.44 -3.56 -16.86
N GLY A 121 -15.21 -2.52 -16.57
CA GLY A 121 -15.78 -2.20 -15.27
C GLY A 121 -16.69 -3.31 -14.78
N ILE A 122 -17.62 -3.81 -15.62
CA ILE A 122 -18.46 -4.97 -15.30
C ILE A 122 -17.60 -6.16 -14.85
N LYS A 123 -16.58 -6.50 -15.64
CA LYS A 123 -15.65 -7.60 -15.32
C LYS A 123 -14.85 -7.35 -14.03
N LYS A 124 -14.52 -6.08 -13.75
CA LYS A 124 -13.77 -5.68 -12.56
C LYS A 124 -14.64 -5.83 -11.32
N VAL A 125 -15.88 -5.30 -11.35
CA VAL A 125 -16.86 -5.45 -10.27
C VAL A 125 -17.19 -6.93 -10.02
N SER A 126 -17.35 -7.73 -11.08
CA SER A 126 -17.62 -9.18 -10.95
C SER A 126 -16.46 -9.97 -10.34
N THR A 127 -15.23 -9.51 -10.55
CA THR A 127 -14.02 -10.21 -10.11
C THR A 127 -13.61 -9.81 -8.69
N VAL A 128 -13.79 -8.54 -8.33
CA VAL A 128 -13.32 -8.02 -7.04
C VAL A 128 -14.19 -8.57 -5.90
N HIS A 129 -13.52 -8.89 -4.78
CA HIS A 129 -14.21 -9.36 -3.58
C HIS A 129 -15.07 -8.22 -2.98
N PRO A 130 -16.30 -8.47 -2.52
CA PRO A 130 -17.18 -7.45 -1.94
C PRO A 130 -16.50 -6.65 -0.82
N ASP A 131 -15.67 -7.31 -0.01
CA ASP A 131 -14.91 -6.65 1.07
C ASP A 131 -13.90 -5.59 0.61
N ARG A 132 -13.48 -5.63 -0.66
CA ARG A 132 -12.59 -4.62 -1.24
C ARG A 132 -13.34 -3.45 -1.88
N MET A 133 -14.68 -3.54 -2.00
CA MET A 133 -15.54 -2.52 -2.58
C MET A 133 -16.70 -2.21 -1.62
N ARG A 134 -16.39 -1.92 -0.36
CA ARG A 134 -17.42 -1.60 0.65
C ARG A 134 -17.84 -0.14 0.63
N SER A 135 -17.00 0.73 0.08
CA SER A 135 -17.15 2.19 0.11
C SER A 135 -16.98 2.80 -1.28
N LEU A 136 -17.59 3.97 -1.48
CA LEU A 136 -17.50 4.71 -2.74
C LEU A 136 -16.05 5.01 -3.16
N PRO A 137 -15.14 5.48 -2.29
CA PRO A 137 -13.74 5.72 -2.68
C PRO A 137 -13.03 4.46 -3.17
N GLN A 138 -13.34 3.29 -2.58
CA GLN A 138 -12.78 2.02 -3.02
C GLN A 138 -13.32 1.60 -4.38
N LEU A 139 -14.61 1.83 -4.65
CA LEU A 139 -15.19 1.57 -5.96
C LEU A 139 -14.57 2.47 -7.04
N LEU A 140 -14.46 3.77 -6.76
CA LEU A 140 -13.85 4.75 -7.67
C LEU A 140 -12.39 4.39 -7.98
N PHE A 141 -11.60 4.09 -6.94
CA PHE A 141 -10.23 3.62 -7.12
C PHE A 141 -10.17 2.29 -7.87
N ALA A 142 -11.13 1.39 -7.63
CA ALA A 142 -11.20 0.13 -8.34
C ALA A 142 -11.61 0.33 -9.80
N LEU A 143 -12.41 1.31 -10.16
CA LEU A 143 -12.87 1.52 -11.54
C LEU A 143 -12.05 2.54 -12.32
N ASP A 144 -11.21 3.32 -11.64
CA ASP A 144 -10.48 4.48 -12.21
C ASP A 144 -11.45 5.57 -12.67
N GLU A 145 -12.49 5.83 -11.87
CA GLU A 145 -13.58 6.76 -12.16
C GLU A 145 -13.53 8.03 -11.29
N THR A 146 -14.23 9.07 -11.72
CA THR A 146 -14.25 10.37 -11.03
C THR A 146 -15.26 10.40 -9.87
N GLU A 147 -15.08 11.35 -8.94
CA GLU A 147 -16.03 11.56 -7.84
C GLU A 147 -17.42 11.95 -8.33
N GLU A 148 -17.51 12.75 -9.41
CA GLU A 148 -18.77 13.14 -10.04
C GLU A 148 -19.55 11.92 -10.57
N TRP A 149 -18.85 11.03 -11.29
CA TRP A 149 -19.43 9.75 -11.71
C TRP A 149 -19.86 8.92 -10.51
N GLY A 150 -19.06 8.93 -9.44
CA GLY A 150 -19.35 8.24 -8.19
C GLY A 150 -20.66 8.69 -7.53
N GLY A 151 -20.92 10.00 -7.53
CA GLY A 151 -22.16 10.58 -7.02
C GLY A 151 -23.39 10.19 -7.85
N GLU A 152 -23.26 10.06 -9.16
CA GLU A 152 -24.38 9.68 -10.04
C GLU A 152 -24.69 8.17 -10.03
N TRP A 153 -23.64 7.33 -10.03
CA TRP A 153 -23.75 5.89 -10.32
C TRP A 153 -23.15 4.99 -9.24
N GLY A 154 -22.11 5.43 -8.55
CA GLY A 154 -21.33 4.60 -7.64
C GLY A 154 -22.16 4.00 -6.49
N ASP A 155 -23.02 4.79 -5.85
CA ASP A 155 -23.89 4.30 -4.77
C ASP A 155 -24.90 3.25 -5.26
N LYS A 156 -25.41 3.41 -6.49
CA LYS A 156 -26.35 2.45 -7.08
C LYS A 156 -25.66 1.10 -7.36
N ILE A 157 -24.40 1.14 -7.81
CA ILE A 157 -23.58 -0.05 -8.05
C ILE A 157 -23.26 -0.75 -6.73
N LEU A 158 -22.88 -0.01 -5.68
CA LEU A 158 -22.63 -0.58 -4.35
C LEU A 158 -23.89 -1.22 -3.75
N ALA A 159 -25.05 -0.58 -3.91
CA ALA A 159 -26.32 -1.12 -3.46
C ALA A 159 -26.67 -2.43 -4.20
N PHE A 160 -26.45 -2.46 -5.51
CA PHE A 160 -26.63 -3.66 -6.33
C PHE A 160 -25.71 -4.80 -5.87
N ASP A 161 -24.40 -4.56 -5.73
CA ASP A 161 -23.45 -5.60 -5.32
C ASP A 161 -23.80 -6.17 -3.93
N ARG A 162 -24.17 -5.32 -2.97
CA ARG A 162 -24.60 -5.76 -1.63
C ARG A 162 -25.83 -6.67 -1.69
N LYS A 163 -26.84 -6.34 -2.51
CA LYS A 163 -28.04 -7.15 -2.67
C LYS A 163 -27.71 -8.55 -3.20
N THR A 164 -26.89 -8.62 -4.25
CA THR A 164 -26.52 -9.90 -4.88
C THR A 164 -25.60 -10.80 -4.05
N ASN A 165 -24.97 -10.28 -2.99
CA ASN A 165 -24.13 -11.07 -2.09
C ASN A 165 -24.88 -11.61 -0.85
N GLN A 166 -26.15 -11.24 -0.65
CA GLN A 166 -26.98 -11.73 0.45
C GLN A 166 -27.88 -12.92 0.05
N GLU A 167 -27.98 -13.22 -1.25
CA GLU A 167 -28.70 -14.35 -1.84
C GLU A 167 -27.74 -15.51 -2.16
#